data_AF-A0A6N6M6L3-F1
#
_entry.id   AF-A0A6N6M6L3-F1
#
_cell.length_a   1.000
_cell.length_b   1.000
_cell.length_c   1.000
_cell.angle_alpha   90.00
_cell.angle_beta   90.00
_cell.angle_gamma   90.00
#
_symmetry.space_group_name_H-M   'P 1'
#
loop_
_entity.id
_entity.type
_entity.pdbx_description
1 polymer ?
#
loop_
_entity_poly.entity_id
_entity_poly.type
_entity_poly.pdbx_seq_one_letter_code
_entity_poly.pdbx_strand_id
1 'polypeptide(L)'
;MKRIIWIVIIVVGLLALAYIGIEWVFNQPCDPPSKPDNVPASATWKGGCDGGSWIDIKRTEAANNFYIDVYNEYNGELKVGGIFELEENCSDHQYDIEQLRNSITAFDGEKIILSEKADGHYCTLLIQSQ
;
A
#
# COMPACT_ATOMS: atom_id res chain seq x y z
N MET A 1 1.19 -37.13 -37.27
CA MET A 1 0.47 -35.83 -37.18
C MET A 1 -0.55 -35.79 -36.04
N LYS A 2 -1.62 -36.60 -36.02
CA LYS A 2 -2.64 -36.55 -34.93
C LYS A 2 -2.08 -36.71 -33.50
N ARG A 3 -1.11 -37.60 -33.29
CA ARG A 3 -0.43 -37.77 -31.99
C ARG A 3 0.33 -36.52 -31.53
N ILE A 4 0.99 -35.83 -32.45
CA ILE A 4 1.73 -34.59 -32.16
C ILE A 4 0.75 -33.47 -31.78
N ILE A 5 -0.37 -33.37 -32.48
CA ILE A 5 -1.43 -32.40 -32.17
C ILE A 5 -1.98 -32.61 -30.74
N TRP A 6 -2.24 -33.85 -30.33
CA TRP A 6 -2.69 -34.14 -28.96
C TRP A 6 -1.65 -33.79 -27.89
N ILE A 7 -0.36 -34.07 -28.14
CA ILE A 7 0.72 -33.70 -27.22
C ILE A 7 0.78 -32.18 -27.06
N VAL A 8 0.69 -31.43 -28.16
CA VAL A 8 0.68 -29.96 -28.11
C VAL A 8 -0.52 -29.43 -27.32
N ILE A 9 -1.72 -29.97 -27.54
CA ILE A 9 -2.92 -29.56 -26.80
C ILE A 9 -2.74 -29.81 -25.29
N ILE A 10 -2.20 -30.96 -24.90
CA ILE A 10 -1.96 -31.29 -23.49
C ILE A 10 -0.95 -30.33 -22.87
N VAL A 11 0.17 -30.05 -23.56
CA VAL A 11 1.20 -29.13 -23.05
C VAL A 11 0.63 -27.73 -22.88
N VAL A 12 -0.09 -27.21 -23.87
CA VAL A 12 -0.73 -25.89 -23.78
C VAL A 12 -1.76 -25.85 -22.64
N GLY A 13 -2.57 -26.91 -22.48
CA GLY A 13 -3.51 -27.02 -21.38
C GLY A 13 -2.83 -27.01 -20.00
N LEU A 14 -1.72 -27.74 -19.85
CA LEU A 14 -0.93 -27.75 -18.62
C LEU A 14 -0.30 -26.39 -18.33
N LEU A 15 0.21 -25.69 -19.35
CA LEU A 15 0.75 -24.34 -19.19
C LEU A 15 -0.34 -23.34 -18.77
N ALA A 16 -1.53 -23.43 -19.35
CA ALA A 16 -2.66 -22.59 -18.97
C ALA A 16 -3.10 -22.85 -17.51
N LEU A 17 -3.16 -24.12 -17.09
CA LEU A 17 -3.48 -24.49 -15.71
C LEU A 17 -2.40 -24.02 -14.73
N ALA A 18 -1.13 -24.13 -15.10
CA ALA A 18 -0.02 -23.60 -14.29
C ALA A 18 -0.13 -22.08 -14.14
N TYR A 19 -0.41 -21.35 -15.22
CA TYR A 19 -0.60 -19.90 -15.19
C TYR A 19 -1.76 -19.50 -14.25
N ILE A 20 -2.92 -20.15 -14.37
CA ILE A 20 -4.07 -19.91 -13.47
C ILE A 20 -3.71 -20.22 -12.02
N GLY A 21 -3.00 -21.32 -11.77
CA GLY A 21 -2.56 -21.69 -10.42
C GLY A 21 -1.60 -20.67 -9.81
N ILE A 22 -0.67 -20.14 -10.60
CA ILE A 22 0.26 -19.07 -10.20
C ILE A 22 -0.53 -17.81 -9.83
N GLU A 23 -1.40 -17.32 -10.72
CA GLU A 23 -2.25 -16.15 -10.46
C GLU A 23 -3.07 -16.30 -9.16
N TRP A 24 -3.62 -17.50 -8.91
CA TRP A 24 -4.40 -17.77 -7.71
C TRP A 24 -3.56 -17.77 -6.42
N VAL A 25 -2.31 -18.24 -6.48
CA VAL A 25 -1.39 -18.26 -5.33
C VAL A 25 -0.89 -16.86 -5.01
N PHE A 26 -0.54 -16.06 -6.02
CA PHE A 26 0.04 -14.72 -5.80
C PHE A 26 -1.01 -13.63 -5.52
N ASN A 27 -2.27 -13.82 -5.92
CA ASN A 27 -3.36 -12.88 -5.64
C ASN A 27 -4.20 -13.23 -4.40
N GLN A 28 -3.67 -14.03 -3.47
CA GLN A 28 -4.34 -14.22 -2.18
C GLN A 28 -4.33 -12.89 -1.41
N PRO A 29 -5.49 -12.40 -0.93
CA PRO A 29 -5.51 -11.27 -0.03
C PRO A 29 -4.78 -11.65 1.27
N CYS A 30 -3.89 -10.79 1.72
CA CYS A 30 -3.23 -10.95 3.01
C CYS A 30 -3.97 -10.14 4.06
N ASP A 31 -4.49 -10.85 5.06
CA ASP A 31 -5.15 -10.21 6.19
C ASP A 31 -4.15 -9.36 6.97
N PRO A 32 -4.57 -8.19 7.49
CA PRO A 32 -3.73 -7.40 8.37
C PRO A 32 -3.33 -8.21 9.61
N PRO A 33 -2.15 -7.96 10.19
CA PRO A 33 -1.79 -8.55 11.47
C PRO A 33 -2.75 -8.09 12.57
N SER A 34 -2.73 -8.78 13.71
CA SER A 34 -3.48 -8.33 14.89
C SER A 34 -2.99 -6.94 15.33
N LYS A 35 -3.90 -5.98 15.47
CA LYS A 35 -3.56 -4.61 15.89
C LYS A 35 -3.04 -4.62 17.33
N PRO A 36 -1.84 -4.09 17.62
CA PRO A 36 -1.35 -3.95 18.99
C PRO A 36 -2.21 -2.98 19.82
N ASP A 37 -2.37 -3.25 21.12
CA ASP A 37 -3.26 -2.49 22.01
C ASP A 37 -2.86 -1.01 22.19
N ASN A 38 -1.57 -0.69 22.01
CA ASN A 38 -1.03 0.66 22.09
C ASN A 38 -1.18 1.47 20.79
N VAL A 39 -1.65 0.86 19.69
CA VAL A 39 -1.94 1.55 18.44
C VAL A 39 -3.35 2.18 18.51
N PRO A 40 -3.52 3.46 18.12
CA PRO A 40 -4.84 4.10 18.15
C PRO A 40 -5.91 3.34 17.36
N ALA A 41 -7.15 3.40 17.86
CA ALA A 41 -8.30 2.78 17.19
C ALA A 41 -8.51 3.35 15.77
N SER A 42 -8.20 4.63 15.56
CA SER A 42 -8.28 5.33 14.28
C SER A 42 -7.20 4.93 13.27
N ALA A 43 -6.12 4.30 13.72
CA ALA A 43 -5.05 3.86 12.82
C ALA A 43 -5.52 2.72 11.92
N THR A 44 -5.11 2.76 10.66
CA THR A 44 -5.46 1.73 9.66
C THR A 44 -4.23 0.98 9.19
N TRP A 45 -4.38 -0.32 8.94
CA TRP A 45 -3.31 -1.14 8.38
C TRP A 45 -3.05 -0.74 6.93
N LYS A 46 -1.78 -0.51 6.60
CA LYS A 46 -1.30 -0.22 5.26
C LYS A 46 -0.06 -1.07 4.96
N GLY A 47 -0.19 -1.97 3.99
CA GLY A 47 0.83 -2.94 3.64
C GLY A 47 0.25 -4.20 3.00
N GLY A 48 1.10 -5.20 2.83
CA GLY A 48 0.75 -6.47 2.21
C GLY A 48 1.38 -7.66 2.95
N CYS A 49 1.52 -8.78 2.24
CA CYS A 49 2.04 -10.03 2.80
C CYS A 49 3.48 -9.90 3.33
N ASP A 50 4.27 -8.99 2.76
CA ASP A 50 5.66 -8.76 3.11
C ASP A 50 5.83 -7.74 4.27
N GLY A 51 4.72 -7.32 4.87
CA GLY A 51 4.70 -6.37 5.98
C GLY A 51 3.99 -5.07 5.66
N GLY A 52 4.04 -4.14 6.61
CA GLY A 52 3.28 -2.90 6.55
C GLY A 52 3.45 -2.07 7.80
N SER A 53 2.54 -1.13 8.01
CA SER A 53 2.49 -0.31 9.21
C SER A 53 1.06 0.11 9.53
N TRP A 54 0.82 0.40 10.80
CA TRP A 54 -0.43 1.06 11.20
C TRP A 54 -0.26 2.56 11.03
N ILE A 55 -1.19 3.19 10.32
CA ILE A 55 -1.10 4.61 9.96
C ILE A 55 -2.31 5.33 10.53
N ASP A 56 -2.06 6.31 11.41
CA ASP A 56 -3.06 7.24 11.92
C ASP A 56 -2.89 8.60 11.24
N ILE A 57 -4.01 9.20 10.82
CA ILE A 57 -4.01 10.43 10.00
C ILE A 57 -4.85 11.47 10.71
N LYS A 58 -4.24 12.64 10.95
CA LYS A 58 -4.88 13.81 11.53
C LYS A 58 -4.76 14.97 10.55
N ARG A 59 -5.85 15.74 10.40
CA ARG A 59 -5.88 16.93 9.55
C ARG A 59 -5.03 18.03 10.16
N THR A 60 -4.32 18.77 9.32
CA THR A 60 -3.71 20.05 9.68
C THR A 60 -4.51 21.22 9.08
N GLU A 61 -4.19 22.45 9.46
CA GLU A 61 -4.84 23.65 8.90
C GLU A 61 -4.44 23.91 7.44
N ALA A 62 -3.28 23.41 7.00
CA ALA A 62 -2.78 23.59 5.64
C ALA A 62 -3.32 22.49 4.71
N ALA A 63 -3.75 22.90 3.52
CA ALA A 63 -4.17 21.97 2.47
C ALA A 63 -3.00 21.06 2.10
N ASN A 64 -3.30 19.78 1.86
CA ASN A 64 -2.32 18.74 1.52
C ASN A 64 -1.19 18.51 2.54
N ASN A 65 -1.32 19.06 3.74
CA ASN A 65 -0.47 18.75 4.88
C ASN A 65 -1.24 17.92 5.90
N PHE A 66 -0.66 16.81 6.30
CA PHE A 66 -1.29 15.84 7.19
C PHE A 66 -0.34 15.49 8.31
N TYR A 67 -0.84 15.50 9.54
CA TYR A 67 -0.08 14.93 10.64
C TYR A 67 -0.30 13.42 10.62
N ILE A 68 0.76 12.67 10.40
CA ILE A 68 0.71 11.22 10.24
C ILE A 68 1.61 10.58 11.28
N ASP A 69 1.03 9.65 12.03
CA ASP A 69 1.75 8.75 12.92
C ASP A 69 1.81 7.36 12.26
N VAL A 70 3.01 6.80 12.13
CA VAL A 70 3.26 5.46 11.61
C VAL A 70 3.77 4.59 12.75
N TYR A 71 3.06 3.51 13.03
CA TYR A 71 3.39 2.56 14.09
C TYR A 71 3.88 1.23 13.52
N ASN A 72 4.78 0.62 14.28
CA ASN A 72 5.32 -0.70 14.03
C ASN A 72 4.20 -1.77 14.04
N GLU A 73 4.26 -2.66 13.07
CA GLU A 73 3.31 -3.73 12.81
C GLU A 73 3.27 -4.80 13.92
N TYR A 74 4.36 -5.01 14.67
CA TYR A 74 4.50 -6.05 15.67
C TYR A 74 4.25 -5.56 17.10
N ASN A 75 4.88 -4.45 17.50
CA ASN A 75 4.86 -3.96 18.89
C ASN A 75 4.07 -2.65 19.07
N GLY A 76 3.56 -2.06 17.98
CA GLY A 76 2.79 -0.83 18.02
C GLY A 76 3.58 0.42 18.42
N GLU A 77 4.91 0.35 18.50
CA GLU A 77 5.75 1.52 18.79
C GLU A 77 5.69 2.52 17.64
N LEU A 78 5.70 3.81 17.97
CA LEU A 78 5.76 4.88 16.97
C LEU A 78 7.12 4.81 16.25
N LYS A 79 7.09 4.57 14.93
CA LYS A 79 8.28 4.61 14.07
C LYS A 79 8.60 6.03 13.64
N VAL A 80 7.59 6.75 13.17
CA VAL A 80 7.69 8.14 12.73
C VAL A 80 6.37 8.87 12.98
N GLY A 81 6.46 10.13 13.38
CA GLY A 81 5.31 11.01 13.57
C GLY A 81 5.68 12.43 13.15
N GLY A 82 4.85 13.08 12.35
CA GLY A 82 5.16 14.41 11.85
C GLY A 82 4.17 14.94 10.82
N ILE A 83 4.45 16.13 10.31
CA ILE A 83 3.70 16.70 9.19
C ILE A 83 4.29 16.14 7.90
N PHE A 84 3.42 15.54 7.10
CA PHE A 84 3.71 15.06 5.77
C PHE A 84 3.01 15.94 4.75
N GLU A 85 3.73 16.32 3.70
CA GLU A 85 3.26 17.18 2.61
C GLU A 85 3.26 16.39 1.31
N LEU A 86 2.25 16.64 0.47
CA LEU A 86 2.14 16.03 -0.86
C LEU A 86 3.27 16.53 -1.77
N GLU A 87 3.93 15.61 -2.46
CA GLU A 87 4.97 15.95 -3.41
C GLU A 87 4.46 16.92 -4.50
N GLU A 88 5.31 17.87 -4.90
CA GLU A 88 4.94 19.00 -5.76
C GLU A 88 4.25 18.56 -7.06
N ASN A 89 4.74 17.49 -7.69
CA ASN A 89 4.18 16.95 -8.94
C ASN A 89 2.79 16.31 -8.78
N CYS A 90 2.32 16.14 -7.55
CA CYS A 90 1.01 15.62 -7.22
C CYS A 90 0.06 16.67 -6.63
N SER A 91 0.51 17.94 -6.50
CA SER A 91 -0.20 19.03 -5.83
C SER A 91 -1.56 19.40 -6.45
N ASP A 92 -1.80 19.02 -7.69
CA ASP A 92 -3.09 19.22 -8.36
C ASP A 92 -4.23 18.41 -7.70
N HIS A 93 -3.88 17.40 -6.89
CA HIS A 93 -4.83 16.62 -6.10
C HIS A 93 -5.03 17.27 -4.73
N GLN A 94 -6.28 17.36 -4.31
CA GLN A 94 -6.63 17.70 -2.92
C GLN A 94 -7.27 16.49 -2.27
N TYR A 95 -6.69 16.06 -1.15
CA TYR A 95 -7.23 14.96 -0.36
C TYR A 95 -7.92 15.48 0.91
N ASP A 96 -9.12 14.99 1.19
CA ASP A 96 -9.59 14.92 2.57
C ASP A 96 -8.98 13.70 3.31
N ILE A 97 -9.29 13.55 4.61
CA ILE A 97 -8.70 12.48 5.43
C ILE A 97 -9.14 11.09 4.95
N GLU A 98 -10.40 10.90 4.56
CA GLU A 98 -10.91 9.60 4.13
C GLU A 98 -10.35 9.23 2.76
N GLN A 99 -10.31 10.19 1.84
CA GLN A 99 -9.69 10.03 0.53
C GLN A 99 -8.21 9.68 0.67
N LEU A 100 -7.47 10.42 1.50
CA LEU A 100 -6.07 10.12 1.76
C LEU A 100 -5.92 8.74 2.40
N ARG A 101 -6.72 8.44 3.42
CA ARG A 101 -6.67 7.12 4.08
C ARG A 101 -6.87 6.00 3.07
N ASN A 102 -7.75 6.16 2.09
CA ASN A 102 -7.98 5.15 1.07
C ASN A 102 -6.89 5.12 -0.01
N SER A 103 -6.24 6.25 -0.31
CA SER A 103 -5.18 6.32 -1.32
C SER A 103 -3.83 5.80 -0.81
N ILE A 104 -3.55 5.88 0.50
CA ILE A 104 -2.31 5.31 1.05
C ILE A 104 -2.25 3.81 0.79
N THR A 105 -1.13 3.37 0.24
CA THR A 105 -0.81 1.96 -0.03
C THR A 105 0.18 1.42 0.98
N ALA A 106 1.26 2.15 1.26
CA ALA A 106 2.32 1.72 2.16
C ALA A 106 3.15 2.90 2.70
N PHE A 107 3.99 2.60 3.69
CA PHE A 107 5.12 3.43 4.12
C PHE A 107 6.41 2.65 3.82
N ASP A 108 7.37 3.26 3.12
CA ASP A 108 8.60 2.58 2.69
C ASP A 108 9.78 2.72 3.67
N GLY A 109 9.57 3.42 4.78
CA GLY A 109 10.61 3.77 5.75
C GLY A 109 10.99 5.25 5.72
N GLU A 110 10.69 5.95 4.63
CA GLU A 110 11.01 7.37 4.46
C GLU A 110 9.78 8.20 4.10
N LYS A 111 8.87 7.67 3.27
CA LYS A 111 7.71 8.38 2.72
C LYS A 111 6.47 7.51 2.65
N ILE A 112 5.32 8.18 2.55
CA ILE A 112 4.01 7.52 2.37
C ILE A 112 3.73 7.40 0.87
N ILE A 113 3.42 6.19 0.40
CA ILE A 113 3.13 5.91 -1.01
C ILE A 113 1.63 5.89 -1.23
N LEU A 114 1.16 6.62 -2.24
CA LEU A 114 -0.25 6.68 -2.64
C LEU A 114 -0.50 5.79 -3.87
N SER A 115 -1.74 5.36 -4.07
CA SER A 115 -2.16 4.54 -5.21
C SER A 115 -2.20 5.34 -6.52
N GLU A 116 -2.36 6.65 -6.42
CA GLU A 116 -2.42 7.56 -7.55
C GLU A 116 -1.04 7.78 -8.17
N LYS A 117 -1.03 8.08 -9.48
CA LYS A 117 0.20 8.33 -10.23
C LYS A 117 0.15 9.68 -10.91
N ALA A 118 1.25 10.41 -10.83
CA ALA A 118 1.54 11.58 -11.65
C ALA A 118 2.82 11.32 -12.46
N ASP A 119 2.82 11.69 -13.73
CA ASP A 119 3.98 11.54 -14.64
C ASP A 119 4.61 10.13 -14.66
N GLY A 120 3.79 9.09 -14.46
CA GLY A 120 4.24 7.69 -14.49
C GLY A 120 4.82 7.17 -13.17
N HIS A 121 4.89 8.00 -12.13
CA HIS A 121 5.35 7.64 -10.79
C HIS A 121 4.21 7.69 -9.77
N TYR A 122 4.28 6.90 -8.71
CA TYR A 122 3.31 6.99 -7.61
C TYR A 122 3.48 8.30 -6.87
N CYS A 123 2.36 8.96 -6.57
CA CYS A 123 2.36 10.11 -5.68
C CYS A 123 2.81 9.71 -4.29
N THR A 124 3.52 10.62 -3.61
CA THR A 124 4.03 10.38 -2.26
C THR A 124 3.79 11.57 -1.35
N LEU A 125 3.68 11.29 -0.06
CA LEU A 125 3.80 12.32 0.96
C LEU A 125 5.19 12.24 1.62
N LEU A 126 5.85 13.38 1.71
CA LEU A 126 7.19 13.53 2.26
C LEU A 126 7.10 14.16 3.65
N ILE A 127 7.87 13.65 4.61
CA ILE A 127 7.94 14.27 5.93
C ILE A 127 8.64 15.63 5.82
N GLN A 128 8.04 16.66 6.39
CA GLN A 128 8.68 17.97 6.49
C GLN A 128 9.84 17.87 7.50
N SER A 129 11.06 18.18 7.07
CA SER A 129 12.20 18.27 7.98
C SER A 129 11.96 19.41 8.97
N GLN A 130 11.98 19.10 10.26
CA GLN A 130 11.96 20.11 11.32
C GLN A 130 13.22 20.97 11.32
#